data_AF-A0A564YNP2-F1
#
_entry.id   AF-A0A564YNP2-F1
#
_cell.length_a   1.000
_cell.length_b   1.000
_cell.length_c   1.000
_cell.angle_alpha   90.00
_cell.angle_beta   90.00
_cell.angle_gamma   90.00
#
_symmetry.space_group_name_H-M   'P 1'
#
loop_
_entity.id
_entity.type
_entity.pdbx_description
1 polymer ?
#
loop_
_entity_poly.entity_id
_entity_poly.type
_entity_poly.pdbx_seq_one_letter_code
_entity_poly.pdbx_strand_id
1 'polypeptide(L)'
;MPQSSQNTIVQMNSSIKLRQRVQTETSARDEPNVSLHPQWSTKRVPVRRNYSQNIYEVNKNENVGKVESEVFVDFVTANCQILTIPTKEEVEFFKCPDIPFPWDRVLGVRCYQTEVSKCPICLEGLTAPRMGKCGHIYCLPCIKYCIRDGGDFHKCAVCFKPIEMDDLRRVYIIPSAVPTVGDEVTFTLVRRAKQSIFPKAVHDTAKQHRFLSRFDLLDLAEQLTQIEGEIRALESYAKDYESYGSSMQAISAKSSIRKLKSEEKKVRCEIETLPPSDFTLDVESNNCYVYYQGKVVV
;
A
#
# COMPACT_ATOMS: atom_id res chain seq x y z
N MET A 1 29.51 -36.27 28.37
CA MET A 1 28.65 -35.35 29.13
C MET A 1 29.10 -33.92 28.88
N PRO A 2 28.58 -33.22 27.86
CA PRO A 2 28.82 -31.80 27.67
C PRO A 2 27.71 -30.98 28.35
N GLN A 3 28.12 -29.96 29.10
CA GLN A 3 27.27 -29.11 29.93
C GLN A 3 26.44 -28.13 29.09
N SER A 4 25.16 -28.02 29.43
CA SER A 4 24.18 -27.09 28.88
C SER A 4 24.48 -25.64 29.30
N SER A 5 24.73 -24.76 28.34
CA SER A 5 24.72 -23.31 28.55
C SER A 5 23.27 -22.80 28.49
N GLN A 6 22.71 -22.45 29.64
CA GLN A 6 21.41 -21.79 29.75
C GLN A 6 21.54 -20.33 29.29
N ASN A 7 20.80 -19.95 28.24
CA ASN A 7 20.61 -18.55 27.86
C ASN A 7 19.70 -17.87 28.89
N THR A 8 20.27 -16.96 29.68
CA THR A 8 19.53 -16.12 30.62
C THR A 8 18.73 -15.06 29.85
N ILE A 9 17.40 -15.17 29.86
CA ILE A 9 16.49 -14.13 29.36
C ILE A 9 16.51 -12.99 30.38
N VAL A 10 17.06 -11.83 29.99
CA VAL A 10 16.91 -10.60 30.77
C VAL A 10 15.53 -10.02 30.46
N GLN A 11 14.57 -10.26 31.34
CA GLN A 11 13.30 -9.52 31.34
C GLN A 11 13.56 -8.06 31.71
N MET A 12 13.50 -7.15 30.75
CA MET A 12 13.41 -5.72 31.02
C MET A 12 11.95 -5.33 31.27
N ASN A 13 11.52 -5.40 32.54
CA ASN A 13 10.32 -4.69 32.99
C ASN A 13 10.68 -3.21 33.15
N SER A 14 10.36 -2.38 32.16
CA SER A 14 10.43 -0.93 32.32
C SER A 14 9.14 -0.27 31.82
N SER A 15 8.28 0.08 32.78
CA SER A 15 7.16 1.00 32.55
C SER A 15 7.73 2.39 32.29
N ILE A 16 7.63 2.88 31.06
CA ILE A 16 8.03 4.25 30.70
C ILE A 16 6.91 5.19 31.15
N LYS A 17 7.10 5.89 32.28
CA LYS A 17 6.22 6.98 32.71
C LYS A 17 6.64 8.28 32.03
N LEU A 18 5.85 8.74 31.06
CA LEU A 18 6.00 10.08 30.47
C LEU A 18 5.60 11.14 31.51
N ARG A 19 6.52 12.06 31.83
CA ARG A 19 6.27 13.19 32.75
C ARG A 19 5.52 14.30 32.01
N GLN A 20 4.36 14.71 32.54
CA GLN A 20 3.63 15.90 32.13
C GLN A 20 4.37 17.17 32.57
N ARG A 21 4.46 18.16 31.68
CA ARG A 21 4.91 19.52 32.01
C ARG A 21 3.67 20.38 32.23
N VAL A 22 3.40 20.74 33.48
CA VAL A 22 2.31 21.65 33.86
C VAL A 22 2.75 23.08 33.56
N GLN A 23 1.99 23.81 32.75
CA GLN A 23 2.05 25.27 32.68
C GLN A 23 0.78 25.82 33.34
N THR A 24 0.99 26.62 34.37
CA THR A 24 -0.02 27.39 35.10
C THR A 24 -0.33 28.67 34.34
N GLU A 25 -1.60 28.91 34.02
CA GLU A 25 -2.10 30.25 33.70
C GLU A 25 -3.32 30.59 34.55
N THR A 26 -3.36 31.85 34.95
CA THR A 26 -4.21 32.48 35.95
C THR A 26 -5.53 32.96 35.35
N SER A 27 -6.53 33.12 36.23
CA SER A 27 -7.94 33.39 35.96
C SER A 27 -8.28 34.80 35.45
N ALA A 28 -9.26 34.89 34.54
CA ALA A 28 -10.31 35.91 34.57
C ALA A 28 -11.59 35.47 33.81
N ARG A 29 -12.73 35.65 34.47
CA ARG A 29 -14.17 35.47 34.12
C ARG A 29 -14.65 36.44 33.00
N ASP A 30 -15.75 36.32 32.24
CA ASP A 30 -16.91 35.42 32.07
C ASP A 30 -17.62 35.72 30.70
N GLU A 31 -18.39 34.73 30.18
CA GLU A 31 -19.61 34.82 29.29
C GLU A 31 -19.50 34.83 27.73
N PRO A 32 -20.51 34.28 27.00
CA PRO A 32 -20.33 33.11 26.13
C PRO A 32 -20.60 33.36 24.63
N ASN A 33 -20.20 32.40 23.79
CA ASN A 33 -20.95 31.82 22.65
C ASN A 33 -20.06 31.45 21.43
N VAL A 34 -20.26 30.21 20.94
CA VAL A 34 -19.79 29.57 19.68
C VAL A 34 -18.27 29.37 19.49
N SER A 35 -17.77 28.21 19.91
CA SER A 35 -16.43 27.73 19.58
C SER A 35 -16.37 27.20 18.14
N LEU A 36 -15.87 28.04 17.23
CA LEU A 36 -15.25 27.58 15.98
C LEU A 36 -14.06 26.67 16.32
N HIS A 37 -13.98 25.54 15.64
CA HIS A 37 -12.93 24.53 15.77
C HIS A 37 -11.53 25.16 15.57
N PRO A 38 -10.50 24.82 16.38
CA PRO A 38 -9.19 25.47 16.27
C PRO A 38 -8.54 25.19 14.91
N GLN A 39 -8.09 26.27 14.26
CA GLN A 39 -7.28 26.25 13.06
C GLN A 39 -5.99 25.45 13.33
N TRP A 40 -5.84 24.33 12.63
CA TRP A 40 -4.62 23.53 12.66
C TRP A 40 -3.44 24.37 12.18
N SER A 41 -2.34 24.31 12.93
CA SER A 41 -1.15 25.10 12.65
C SER A 41 -0.58 24.79 11.26
N THR A 42 -0.26 25.83 10.50
CA THR A 42 0.41 25.79 9.18
C THR A 42 1.88 25.35 9.22
N LYS A 43 2.32 24.67 10.29
CA LYS A 43 3.67 24.11 10.35
C LYS A 43 3.72 22.80 9.59
N ARG A 44 4.06 22.90 8.30
CA ARG A 44 4.53 21.80 7.46
C ARG A 44 5.51 20.93 8.25
N VAL A 45 5.25 19.61 8.29
CA VAL A 45 6.24 18.61 8.70
C VAL A 45 7.51 18.85 7.87
N PRO A 46 8.71 18.97 8.47
CA PRO A 46 9.92 19.21 7.70
C PRO A 46 10.21 17.99 6.83
N VAL A 47 9.99 18.13 5.52
CA VAL A 47 10.57 17.23 4.52
C VAL A 47 12.09 17.33 4.70
N ARG A 48 12.75 16.20 5.00
CA ARG A 48 14.23 16.15 5.07
C ARG A 48 14.77 16.55 3.69
N ARG A 49 15.32 17.76 3.58
CA ARG A 49 15.77 18.42 2.34
C ARG A 49 16.89 17.72 1.55
N ASN A 50 17.44 16.61 2.03
CA ASN A 50 18.64 16.00 1.43
C ASN A 50 18.37 14.69 0.68
N TYR A 51 17.11 14.33 0.41
CA TYR A 51 16.80 13.03 -0.22
C TYR A 51 16.91 13.02 -1.75
N SER A 52 16.94 14.19 -2.38
CA SER A 52 16.67 14.35 -3.82
C SER A 52 17.92 14.55 -4.69
N GLN A 53 19.14 14.35 -4.18
CA GLN A 53 20.36 14.60 -4.96
C GLN A 53 20.91 13.39 -5.74
N ASN A 54 20.40 12.17 -5.56
CA ASN A 54 21.03 10.97 -6.14
C ASN A 54 20.07 10.11 -6.98
N ILE A 55 19.44 10.66 -8.01
CA ILE A 55 18.78 9.86 -9.06
C ILE A 55 19.29 10.31 -10.44
N TYR A 56 20.43 9.70 -10.81
CA TYR A 56 21.03 9.51 -12.14
C TYR A 56 21.24 10.71 -13.08
N GLU A 57 22.51 11.14 -13.17
CA GLU A 57 23.16 11.51 -14.43
C GLU A 57 23.28 10.25 -15.30
N VAL A 58 22.44 10.11 -16.33
CA VAL A 58 22.75 9.24 -17.48
C VAL A 58 23.18 10.15 -18.61
N ASN A 59 24.48 10.17 -18.82
CA ASN A 59 25.15 10.95 -19.84
C ASN A 59 24.91 10.29 -21.22
N LYS A 60 24.11 10.90 -22.09
CA LYS A 60 24.25 10.80 -23.55
C LYS A 60 23.93 12.16 -24.18
N ASN A 61 24.91 12.63 -24.94
CA ASN A 61 25.04 13.95 -25.51
C ASN A 61 23.93 14.35 -26.51
N GLU A 62 23.81 15.68 -26.67
CA GLU A 62 23.20 16.45 -27.78
C GLU A 62 21.67 16.67 -27.79
N ASN A 63 21.21 17.72 -27.10
CA ASN A 63 20.86 19.02 -27.72
C ASN A 63 20.25 19.98 -26.67
N VAL A 64 20.64 21.26 -26.75
CA VAL A 64 20.26 22.33 -25.82
C VAL A 64 18.79 22.70 -26.03
N GLY A 65 17.92 22.26 -25.12
CA GLY A 65 16.56 22.73 -24.95
C GLY A 65 16.15 22.51 -23.50
N LYS A 66 15.67 23.57 -22.82
CA LYS A 66 15.24 23.63 -21.42
C LYS A 66 14.84 22.27 -20.82
N VAL A 67 15.70 21.70 -19.98
CA VAL A 67 15.32 20.64 -19.06
C VAL A 67 14.74 21.31 -17.82
N GLU A 68 13.43 21.49 -17.79
CA GLU A 68 12.73 21.61 -16.50
C GLU A 68 12.84 20.22 -15.86
N SER A 69 13.73 20.08 -14.89
CA SER A 69 13.87 18.86 -14.10
C SER A 69 12.64 18.73 -13.18
N GLU A 70 11.53 18.27 -13.75
CA GLU A 70 10.35 17.92 -12.99
C GLU A 70 10.71 16.73 -12.10
N VAL A 71 10.83 16.97 -10.79
CA VAL A 71 11.10 15.91 -9.82
C VAL A 71 9.90 14.96 -9.85
N PHE A 72 10.06 13.82 -10.53
CA PHE A 72 9.03 12.81 -10.62
C PHE A 72 8.86 12.14 -9.25
N VAL A 73 7.88 12.61 -8.48
CA VAL A 73 7.47 11.96 -7.24
C VAL A 73 6.53 10.83 -7.60
N ASP A 74 6.99 9.60 -7.42
CA ASP A 74 6.17 8.40 -7.51
C ASP A 74 5.32 8.27 -6.23
N PHE A 75 4.06 8.68 -6.34
CA PHE A 75 3.11 8.62 -5.23
C PHE A 75 2.90 7.18 -4.72
N VAL A 76 2.88 6.19 -5.63
CA VAL A 76 2.51 4.82 -5.26
C VAL A 76 3.61 4.20 -4.42
N THR A 77 4.86 4.30 -4.83
CA THR A 77 5.99 3.77 -4.04
C THR A 77 6.23 4.53 -2.74
N ALA A 78 5.77 5.78 -2.63
CA ALA A 78 5.87 6.57 -1.41
C ALA A 78 4.74 6.29 -0.39
N ASN A 79 3.51 6.00 -0.85
CA ASN A 79 2.32 5.96 0.02
C ASN A 79 1.61 4.61 0.06
N CYS A 80 2.04 3.64 -0.74
CA CYS A 80 1.42 2.33 -0.83
C CYS A 80 2.44 1.22 -0.62
N GLN A 81 1.94 0.01 -0.35
CA GLN A 81 2.77 -1.20 -0.32
C GLN A 81 2.60 -1.95 -1.64
N ILE A 82 3.71 -2.16 -2.34
CA ILE A 82 3.78 -2.85 -3.63
C ILE A 82 3.80 -4.36 -3.40
N LEU A 83 2.91 -5.08 -4.09
CA LEU A 83 2.92 -6.54 -4.13
C LEU A 83 3.62 -7.02 -5.40
N THR A 84 4.59 -7.90 -5.24
CA THR A 84 5.37 -8.46 -6.37
C THR A 84 5.86 -9.87 -6.06
N ILE A 85 6.42 -10.54 -7.06
CA ILE A 85 7.12 -11.82 -6.94
C ILE A 85 8.57 -11.56 -7.37
N PRO A 86 9.53 -11.49 -6.43
CA PRO A 86 10.93 -11.30 -6.74
C PRO A 86 11.48 -12.46 -7.57
N THR A 87 12.29 -12.14 -8.58
CA THR A 87 13.10 -13.14 -9.29
C THR A 87 14.57 -12.97 -8.92
N LYS A 88 15.38 -14.01 -9.16
CA LYS A 88 16.83 -13.99 -8.85
C LYS A 88 17.61 -12.93 -9.64
N GLU A 89 17.05 -12.43 -10.73
CA GLU A 89 17.66 -11.42 -11.61
C GLU A 89 17.36 -9.98 -11.15
N GLU A 90 16.41 -9.80 -10.22
CA GLU A 90 15.85 -8.50 -9.84
C GLU A 90 16.29 -8.02 -8.46
N VAL A 91 17.32 -8.64 -7.88
CA VAL A 91 17.76 -8.41 -6.49
C VAL A 91 18.10 -6.93 -6.25
N GLU A 92 18.56 -6.21 -7.25
CA GLU A 92 18.95 -4.80 -7.11
C GLU A 92 17.81 -3.90 -6.63
N PHE A 93 16.60 -4.06 -7.17
CA PHE A 93 15.41 -3.31 -6.74
C PHE A 93 15.07 -3.52 -5.26
N PHE A 94 15.49 -4.65 -4.69
CA PHE A 94 15.19 -5.04 -3.32
C PHE A 94 16.30 -4.72 -2.33
N LYS A 95 17.38 -4.07 -2.77
CA LYS A 95 18.47 -3.59 -1.89
C LYS A 95 18.26 -2.18 -1.39
N CYS A 96 17.73 -1.30 -2.25
CA CYS A 96 17.47 0.09 -1.94
C CYS A 96 16.04 0.47 -2.35
N PRO A 97 15.22 0.95 -1.41
CA PRO A 97 13.82 1.22 -1.69
C PRO A 97 13.61 2.50 -2.53
N ASP A 98 14.68 3.22 -2.88
CA ASP A 98 14.64 4.43 -3.72
C ASP A 98 14.93 4.16 -5.19
N ILE A 99 15.30 2.92 -5.51
CA ILE A 99 15.42 2.50 -6.90
C ILE A 99 14.01 2.45 -7.48
N PRO A 100 13.74 3.16 -8.59
CA PRO A 100 12.45 3.09 -9.26
C PRO A 100 12.11 1.65 -9.61
N PHE A 101 10.98 1.17 -9.12
CA PHE A 101 10.53 -0.18 -9.39
C PHE A 101 9.71 -0.23 -10.69
N PRO A 102 10.02 -1.14 -11.63
CA PRO A 102 9.28 -1.23 -12.89
C PRO A 102 7.79 -1.53 -12.66
N TRP A 103 6.90 -0.71 -13.23
CA TRP A 103 5.46 -0.82 -12.99
C TRP A 103 4.84 -2.11 -13.56
N ASP A 104 5.40 -2.63 -14.65
CA ASP A 104 5.05 -3.93 -15.24
C ASP A 104 5.31 -5.11 -14.27
N ARG A 105 6.18 -4.93 -13.27
CA ARG A 105 6.48 -5.93 -12.24
C ARG A 105 5.62 -5.79 -10.98
N VAL A 106 4.80 -4.75 -10.89
CA VAL A 106 3.80 -4.59 -9.82
C VAL A 106 2.64 -5.52 -10.11
N LEU A 107 2.25 -6.38 -9.17
CA LEU A 107 1.12 -7.31 -9.33
C LEU A 107 -0.15 -6.80 -8.63
N GLY A 108 0.03 -6.00 -7.58
CA GLY A 108 -1.04 -5.36 -6.82
C GLY A 108 -0.50 -4.31 -5.88
N VAL A 109 -1.39 -3.54 -5.28
CA VAL A 109 -1.03 -2.45 -4.38
C VAL A 109 -1.91 -2.48 -3.13
N ARG A 110 -1.32 -2.57 -1.94
CA ARG A 110 -2.05 -2.37 -0.67
C ARG A 110 -2.04 -0.89 -0.29
N CYS A 111 -3.22 -0.36 -0.04
CA CYS A 111 -3.45 1.00 0.41
C CYS A 111 -4.02 0.96 1.82
N TYR A 112 -3.32 1.57 2.79
CA TYR A 112 -3.76 1.63 4.17
C TYR A 112 -4.56 2.91 4.36
N GLN A 113 -5.83 2.78 4.73
CA GLN A 113 -6.77 3.91 4.74
C GLN A 113 -7.51 3.99 6.07
N THR A 114 -7.57 5.20 6.64
CA THR A 114 -8.36 5.50 7.84
C THR A 114 -9.79 5.87 7.52
N GLU A 115 -10.05 6.26 6.28
CA GLU A 115 -11.35 6.69 5.78
C GLU A 115 -11.77 5.84 4.58
N VAL A 116 -13.08 5.76 4.35
CA VAL A 116 -13.64 5.04 3.21
C VAL A 116 -13.42 5.84 1.94
N SER A 117 -12.60 5.30 1.03
CA SER A 117 -12.42 5.87 -0.31
C SER A 117 -13.63 5.64 -1.20
N LYS A 118 -14.01 6.67 -1.96
CA LYS A 118 -15.04 6.60 -2.98
C LYS A 118 -14.42 6.73 -4.37
N CYS A 119 -15.09 6.13 -5.36
CA CYS A 119 -14.69 6.27 -6.75
C CYS A 119 -14.92 7.71 -7.22
N PRO A 120 -13.94 8.41 -7.82
CA PRO A 120 -14.13 9.78 -8.30
C PRO A 120 -15.00 9.88 -9.56
N ILE A 121 -15.37 8.75 -10.18
CA ILE A 121 -16.25 8.71 -11.36
C ILE A 121 -17.72 8.54 -10.95
N CYS A 122 -18.04 7.49 -10.17
CA CYS A 122 -19.42 7.21 -9.76
C CYS A 122 -19.79 7.77 -8.38
N LEU A 123 -18.83 8.27 -7.60
CA LEU A 123 -19.01 8.81 -6.25
C LEU A 123 -19.54 7.82 -5.21
N GLU A 124 -19.60 6.54 -5.55
CA GLU A 124 -19.96 5.43 -4.66
C GLU A 124 -18.72 4.72 -4.09
N GLY A 125 -18.96 3.70 -3.27
CA GLY A 125 -17.91 2.78 -2.81
C GLY A 125 -17.21 2.08 -3.98
N LEU A 126 -15.97 1.65 -3.75
CA LEU A 126 -15.14 1.10 -4.80
C LEU A 126 -15.50 -0.37 -5.16
N THR A 127 -16.01 -0.60 -6.37
CA THR A 127 -16.25 -1.94 -6.93
C THR A 127 -15.02 -2.42 -7.69
N ALA A 128 -14.38 -3.50 -7.22
CA ALA A 128 -13.16 -4.07 -7.80
C ALA A 128 -12.09 -2.98 -8.04
N PRO A 129 -11.52 -2.39 -6.97
CA PRO A 129 -10.71 -1.20 -7.05
C PRO A 129 -9.44 -1.40 -7.89
N ARG A 130 -9.13 -0.39 -8.72
CA ARG A 130 -7.96 -0.34 -9.60
C ARG A 130 -7.26 1.01 -9.49
N MET A 131 -5.94 1.03 -9.65
CA MET A 131 -5.16 2.25 -9.81
C MET A 131 -4.16 2.12 -10.96
N GLY A 132 -3.82 3.23 -11.60
CA GLY A 132 -2.65 3.32 -12.47
C GLY A 132 -1.44 3.89 -11.73
N LYS A 133 -0.36 4.21 -12.47
CA LYS A 133 0.89 4.81 -11.96
C LYS A 133 0.71 6.11 -11.16
N CYS A 134 -0.42 6.80 -11.35
CA CYS A 134 -0.71 8.04 -10.61
C CYS A 134 -1.26 7.82 -9.19
N GLY A 135 -1.65 6.60 -8.82
CA GLY A 135 -2.14 6.26 -7.48
C GLY A 135 -3.59 6.56 -7.15
N HIS A 136 -4.35 7.20 -8.06
CA HIS A 136 -5.79 7.40 -7.85
C HIS A 136 -6.57 6.10 -8.09
N ILE A 137 -7.54 5.83 -7.20
CA ILE A 137 -8.28 4.57 -7.16
C ILE A 137 -9.67 4.74 -7.78
N TYR A 138 -10.05 3.81 -8.64
CA TYR A 138 -11.33 3.77 -9.35
C TYR A 138 -11.99 2.40 -9.22
N CYS A 139 -13.30 2.33 -9.43
CA CYS A 139 -13.93 1.06 -9.75
C CYS A 139 -13.42 0.56 -11.11
N LEU A 140 -13.13 -0.74 -11.23
CA LEU A 140 -12.79 -1.37 -12.51
C LEU A 140 -13.78 -1.05 -13.65
N PRO A 141 -15.13 -1.15 -13.47
CA PRO A 141 -16.06 -0.83 -14.55
C PRO A 141 -16.00 0.65 -14.96
N CYS A 142 -15.83 1.57 -13.99
CA CYS A 142 -15.77 3.01 -14.25
C CYS A 142 -14.52 3.40 -15.04
N ILE A 143 -13.34 2.97 -14.60
CA ILE A 143 -12.09 3.36 -15.29
C ILE A 143 -12.00 2.73 -16.68
N LYS A 144 -12.51 1.51 -16.86
CA LYS A 144 -12.59 0.85 -18.17
C LYS A 144 -13.51 1.60 -19.14
N TYR A 145 -14.61 2.17 -18.65
CA TYR A 145 -15.48 3.02 -19.44
C TYR A 145 -14.75 4.30 -19.88
N CYS A 146 -14.09 4.99 -18.95
CA CYS A 146 -13.30 6.20 -19.27
C CYS A 146 -12.22 5.94 -20.33
N ILE A 147 -11.51 4.81 -20.25
CA ILE A 147 -10.42 4.49 -21.18
C ILE A 147 -10.94 4.06 -22.56
N ARG A 148 -12.11 3.41 -22.66
CA ARG A 148 -12.61 2.86 -23.94
C ARG A 148 -13.56 3.79 -24.69
N ASP A 149 -14.43 4.46 -23.97
CA ASP A 149 -15.58 5.18 -24.53
C ASP A 149 -15.45 6.71 -24.35
N GLY A 150 -14.50 7.15 -23.51
CA GLY A 150 -14.16 8.56 -23.36
C GLY A 150 -13.24 9.01 -24.49
N GLY A 151 -13.82 9.53 -25.57
CA GLY A 151 -13.13 9.89 -26.82
C GLY A 151 -11.86 10.73 -26.72
N ASP A 152 -11.53 11.32 -25.56
CA ASP A 152 -10.30 12.06 -25.27
C ASP A 152 -9.74 11.86 -23.83
N PHE A 153 -10.21 10.84 -23.08
CA PHE A 153 -9.96 10.70 -21.63
C PHE A 153 -9.14 9.46 -21.24
N HIS A 154 -8.05 9.17 -21.96
CA HIS A 154 -6.95 8.32 -21.47
C HIS A 154 -6.17 8.99 -20.33
N LYS A 155 -6.86 9.65 -19.41
CA LYS A 155 -6.31 10.50 -18.37
C LYS A 155 -7.05 10.29 -17.06
N CYS A 156 -6.30 10.39 -15.97
CA CYS A 156 -6.83 10.38 -14.61
C CYS A 156 -7.84 11.52 -14.41
N ALA A 157 -9.06 11.20 -13.97
CA ALA A 157 -10.08 12.20 -13.63
C ALA A 157 -9.69 13.13 -12.45
N VAL A 158 -8.62 12.80 -11.71
CA VAL A 158 -8.17 13.58 -10.55
C VAL A 158 -6.95 14.44 -10.88
N CYS A 159 -5.94 13.87 -11.55
CA CYS A 159 -4.67 14.56 -11.82
C CYS A 159 -4.31 14.68 -13.30
N PHE A 160 -5.17 14.21 -14.21
CA PHE A 160 -5.02 14.28 -15.67
C PHE A 160 -3.78 13.58 -16.26
N LYS A 161 -2.99 12.87 -15.44
CA LYS A 161 -1.91 11.99 -15.92
C LYS A 161 -2.48 10.88 -16.82
N PRO A 162 -1.76 10.46 -17.87
CA PRO A 162 -2.21 9.38 -18.75
C PRO A 162 -2.54 8.09 -17.98
N ILE A 163 -3.56 7.39 -18.43
CA ILE A 163 -3.95 6.06 -17.92
C ILE A 163 -4.22 5.14 -19.09
N GLU A 164 -3.58 3.97 -19.05
CA GLU A 164 -3.78 2.87 -19.99
C GLU A 164 -4.38 1.65 -19.28
N MET A 165 -5.07 0.79 -20.03
CA MET A 165 -5.65 -0.45 -19.47
C MET A 165 -4.59 -1.36 -18.85
N ASP A 166 -3.42 -1.46 -19.50
CA ASP A 166 -2.33 -2.34 -19.10
C ASP A 166 -1.56 -1.81 -17.88
N ASP A 167 -1.76 -0.53 -17.53
CA ASP A 167 -1.21 0.08 -16.33
C ASP A 167 -2.08 -0.12 -15.09
N LEU A 168 -3.31 -0.63 -15.22
CA LEU A 168 -4.19 -0.80 -14.08
C LEU A 168 -3.72 -1.97 -13.20
N ARG A 169 -3.57 -1.71 -11.90
CA ARG A 169 -3.24 -2.70 -10.87
C ARG A 169 -4.38 -2.83 -9.87
N ARG A 170 -4.55 -4.06 -9.37
CA ARG A 170 -5.49 -4.42 -8.31
C ARG A 170 -5.11 -3.70 -7.02
N VAL A 171 -6.10 -3.07 -6.37
CA VAL A 171 -5.88 -2.38 -5.10
C VAL A 171 -6.51 -3.18 -3.97
N TYR A 172 -5.77 -3.32 -2.88
CA TYR A 172 -6.19 -3.96 -1.65
C TYR A 172 -6.34 -2.84 -0.62
N ILE A 173 -7.57 -2.55 -0.22
CA ILE A 173 -7.86 -1.50 0.76
C ILE A 173 -7.76 -2.15 2.13
N ILE A 174 -6.76 -1.73 2.91
CA ILE A 174 -6.53 -2.20 4.26
C ILE A 174 -7.00 -1.12 5.23
N PRO A 175 -8.06 -1.36 6.02
CA PRO A 175 -8.47 -0.43 7.06
C PRO A 175 -7.31 -0.20 8.04
N SER A 176 -7.04 1.05 8.36
CA SER A 176 -6.01 1.47 9.30
C SER A 176 -6.64 2.37 10.36
N ALA A 177 -6.20 2.24 11.60
CA ALA A 177 -6.63 3.09 12.71
C ALA A 177 -5.47 4.01 13.11
N VAL A 178 -5.78 5.28 13.38
CA VAL A 178 -4.83 6.21 14.00
C VAL A 178 -4.87 5.97 15.50
N PRO A 179 -3.74 5.63 16.16
CA PRO A 179 -3.71 5.46 17.61
C PRO A 179 -4.11 6.75 18.33
N THR A 180 -4.95 6.60 19.35
CA THR A 180 -5.38 7.65 20.27
C THR A 180 -4.84 7.42 21.68
N VAL A 181 -4.91 8.43 22.54
CA VAL A 181 -4.45 8.33 23.93
C VAL A 181 -5.35 7.35 24.69
N GLY A 182 -4.75 6.30 25.23
CA GLY A 182 -5.46 5.24 25.95
C GLY A 182 -5.53 3.92 25.18
N ASP A 183 -5.23 3.92 23.87
CA ASP A 183 -5.19 2.71 23.07
C ASP A 183 -4.06 1.77 23.49
N GLU A 184 -4.34 0.46 23.44
CA GLU A 184 -3.33 -0.56 23.62
C GLU A 184 -2.57 -0.78 22.29
N VAL A 185 -1.25 -0.71 22.37
CA VAL A 185 -0.36 -0.91 21.21
C VAL A 185 0.51 -2.14 21.46
N THR A 186 0.44 -3.10 20.54
CA THR A 186 1.32 -4.28 20.54
C THR A 186 2.54 -4.02 19.69
N PHE A 187 3.71 -4.41 20.20
CA PHE A 187 4.97 -4.30 19.47
C PHE A 187 5.43 -5.69 19.02
N THR A 188 5.64 -5.86 17.73
CA THR A 188 6.22 -7.08 17.15
C THR A 188 7.71 -6.88 16.90
N LEU A 189 8.53 -7.82 17.34
CA LEU A 189 9.96 -7.84 17.02
C LEU A 189 10.14 -8.25 15.55
N VAL A 190 10.89 -7.45 14.81
CA VAL A 190 11.14 -7.59 13.37
C VAL A 190 12.64 -7.66 13.12
N ARG A 191 13.04 -8.52 12.19
CA ARG A 191 14.41 -8.65 11.67
C ARG A 191 14.44 -8.34 10.18
N ARG A 192 15.45 -7.59 9.72
CA ARG A 192 15.67 -7.26 8.31
C ARG A 192 17.15 -7.36 7.97
N ALA A 193 17.54 -8.11 6.95
CA ALA A 193 18.93 -8.15 6.50
C ALA A 193 19.38 -6.77 5.98
N LYS A 194 20.63 -6.35 6.23
CA LYS A 194 21.05 -4.97 5.90
C LYS A 194 20.96 -4.61 4.41
N GLN A 195 21.07 -5.60 3.53
CA GLN A 195 20.98 -5.47 2.06
C GLN A 195 19.62 -5.94 1.50
N SER A 196 18.59 -6.02 2.35
CA SER A 196 17.24 -6.38 1.95
C SER A 196 16.24 -5.35 2.46
N ILE A 197 15.21 -5.08 1.67
CA ILE A 197 14.06 -4.27 2.08
C ILE A 197 12.89 -5.10 2.60
N PHE A 198 13.02 -6.43 2.65
CA PHE A 198 12.02 -7.35 3.17
C PHE A 198 12.29 -7.69 4.65
N PRO A 199 11.53 -7.11 5.59
CA PRO A 199 11.54 -7.51 6.99
C PRO A 199 10.78 -8.81 7.23
N LYS A 200 11.17 -9.55 8.26
CA LYS A 200 10.49 -10.74 8.77
C LYS A 200 10.18 -10.55 10.25
N ALA A 201 8.93 -10.82 10.65
CA ALA A 201 8.58 -10.90 12.07
C ALA A 201 9.27 -12.10 12.71
N VAL A 202 9.79 -11.94 13.93
CA VAL A 202 10.54 -13.00 14.64
C VAL A 202 9.59 -14.06 15.22
N HIS A 203 8.40 -13.63 15.65
CA HIS A 203 7.34 -14.49 16.15
C HIS A 203 6.09 -14.15 15.35
N ASP A 204 5.86 -14.89 14.27
CA ASP A 204 4.68 -14.66 13.43
C ASP A 204 3.57 -15.63 13.85
N THR A 205 2.56 -15.12 14.57
CA THR A 205 1.41 -15.92 15.00
C THR A 205 0.16 -15.67 14.14
N ALA A 206 0.19 -14.71 13.21
CA ALA A 206 -0.92 -14.47 12.30
C ALA A 206 -0.49 -13.68 11.04
N LYS A 207 -0.88 -14.19 9.86
CA LYS A 207 -0.86 -13.48 8.57
C LYS A 207 -1.86 -12.31 8.57
N GLN A 208 -1.59 -11.27 9.35
CA GLN A 208 -2.34 -10.02 9.28
C GLN A 208 -1.62 -9.05 8.35
N HIS A 209 -2.36 -8.30 7.52
CA HIS A 209 -1.79 -7.22 6.71
C HIS A 209 -1.09 -6.22 7.62
N ARG A 210 0.22 -6.07 7.41
CA ARG A 210 1.08 -5.13 8.14
C ARG A 210 1.94 -4.38 7.14
N PHE A 211 2.02 -3.07 7.30
CA PHE A 211 2.96 -2.25 6.53
C PHE A 211 4.36 -2.40 7.14
N LEU A 212 5.02 -3.55 6.94
CA LEU A 212 6.38 -3.76 7.44
C LEU A 212 7.42 -3.07 6.55
N SER A 213 7.14 -3.00 5.26
CA SER A 213 8.00 -2.46 4.21
C SER A 213 7.16 -1.97 3.03
N ARG A 214 7.79 -1.12 2.19
CA ARG A 214 7.21 -0.64 0.93
C ARG A 214 6.91 -1.75 -0.07
N PHE A 215 7.59 -2.88 0.04
CA PHE A 215 7.39 -4.06 -0.80
C PHE A 215 6.94 -5.22 0.06
N ASP A 216 6.06 -6.05 -0.48
CA ASP A 216 5.70 -7.34 0.09
C ASP A 216 5.55 -8.39 -1.03
N LEU A 217 5.65 -9.65 -0.62
CA LEU A 217 5.43 -10.77 -1.51
C LEU A 217 3.93 -10.92 -1.76
N LEU A 218 3.56 -11.23 -3.00
CA LEU A 218 2.18 -11.61 -3.32
C LEU A 218 1.86 -12.96 -2.67
N ASP A 219 0.89 -12.97 -1.74
CA ASP A 219 0.31 -14.20 -1.21
C ASP A 219 -0.81 -14.65 -2.16
N LEU A 220 -0.64 -15.80 -2.81
CA LEU A 220 -1.63 -16.33 -3.76
C LEU A 220 -2.98 -16.62 -3.10
N ALA A 221 -3.01 -17.01 -1.82
CA ALA A 221 -4.27 -17.25 -1.11
C ALA A 221 -5.03 -15.93 -0.83
N GLU A 222 -4.30 -14.86 -0.50
CA GLU A 222 -4.86 -13.52 -0.39
C GLU A 222 -5.35 -13.01 -1.75
N GLN A 223 -4.56 -13.22 -2.81
CA GLN A 223 -4.94 -12.86 -4.16
C GLN A 223 -6.24 -13.56 -4.59
N LEU A 224 -6.36 -14.87 -4.33
CA LEU A 224 -7.55 -15.64 -4.63
C LEU A 224 -8.77 -15.07 -3.89
N THR A 225 -8.63 -14.82 -2.59
CA THR A 225 -9.69 -14.22 -1.74
C THR A 225 -10.15 -12.86 -2.30
N GLN A 226 -9.20 -12.03 -2.73
CA GLN A 226 -9.47 -10.75 -3.34
C GLN A 226 -10.19 -10.91 -4.70
N ILE A 227 -9.76 -11.85 -5.57
CA ILE A 227 -10.42 -12.13 -6.85
C ILE A 227 -11.89 -12.52 -6.63
N GLU A 228 -12.15 -13.45 -5.71
CA GLU A 228 -13.50 -13.91 -5.39
C GLU A 228 -14.37 -12.76 -4.85
N GLY A 229 -13.81 -11.88 -4.01
CA GLY A 229 -14.48 -10.68 -3.52
C GLY A 229 -14.85 -9.70 -4.63
N GLU A 230 -13.95 -9.49 -5.58
CA GLU A 230 -14.20 -8.62 -6.74
C GLU A 230 -15.26 -9.18 -7.68
N ILE A 231 -15.27 -10.50 -7.91
CA ILE A 231 -16.30 -11.17 -8.70
C ILE A 231 -17.68 -10.92 -8.06
N ARG A 232 -17.82 -11.15 -6.75
CA ARG A 232 -19.09 -10.90 -6.04
C ARG A 232 -19.52 -9.44 -6.12
N ALA A 233 -18.59 -8.51 -5.93
CA ALA A 233 -18.89 -7.08 -6.02
C ALA A 233 -19.34 -6.66 -7.43
N LEU A 234 -18.70 -7.21 -8.48
CA LEU A 234 -19.08 -6.95 -9.87
C LEU A 234 -20.42 -7.61 -10.25
N GLU A 235 -20.73 -8.78 -9.67
CA GLU A 235 -22.04 -9.45 -9.87
C GLU A 235 -23.17 -8.60 -9.28
N SER A 236 -22.99 -8.04 -8.08
CA SER A 236 -23.93 -7.07 -7.50
C SER A 236 -24.06 -5.84 -8.39
N TYR A 237 -22.94 -5.22 -8.76
CA TYR A 237 -22.92 -4.05 -9.63
C TYR A 237 -23.66 -4.29 -10.96
N ALA A 238 -23.46 -5.46 -11.60
CA ALA A 238 -24.13 -5.78 -12.84
C ALA A 238 -25.65 -5.88 -12.66
N LYS A 239 -26.11 -6.52 -11.57
CA LYS A 239 -27.53 -6.64 -11.24
C LYS A 239 -28.18 -5.28 -10.99
N ASP A 240 -27.50 -4.40 -10.27
CA ASP A 240 -28.01 -3.06 -9.95
C ASP A 240 -28.22 -2.25 -11.24
N TYR A 241 -27.22 -2.21 -12.14
CA TYR A 241 -27.33 -1.49 -13.41
C TYR A 241 -28.31 -2.11 -14.41
N GLU A 242 -28.55 -3.42 -14.36
CA GLU A 242 -29.65 -4.06 -15.11
C GLU A 242 -31.01 -3.57 -14.63
N SER A 243 -31.19 -3.44 -13.31
CA SER A 243 -32.43 -2.92 -12.73
C SER A 243 -32.70 -1.46 -13.13
N TYR A 244 -31.63 -0.67 -13.32
CA TYR A 244 -31.71 0.71 -13.81
C TYR A 244 -31.88 0.84 -15.34
N GLY A 245 -31.92 -0.27 -16.07
CA GLY A 245 -32.04 -0.28 -17.54
C GLY A 245 -30.73 0.04 -18.28
N SER A 246 -29.59 0.05 -17.58
CA SER A 246 -28.29 0.45 -18.12
C SER A 246 -27.49 -0.76 -18.61
N SER A 247 -27.78 -1.19 -19.84
CA SER A 247 -27.21 -2.42 -20.42
C SER A 247 -25.69 -2.39 -20.59
N MET A 248 -25.10 -1.24 -20.91
CA MET A 248 -23.67 -1.12 -21.24
C MET A 248 -22.76 -1.37 -20.02
N GLN A 249 -23.07 -0.80 -18.87
CA GLN A 249 -22.33 -0.97 -17.62
C GLN A 249 -22.43 -2.42 -17.13
N ALA A 250 -23.63 -3.00 -17.19
CA ALA A 250 -23.85 -4.40 -16.89
C ALA A 250 -23.05 -5.33 -17.81
N ILE A 251 -23.03 -5.08 -19.12
CA ILE A 251 -22.22 -5.83 -20.09
C ILE A 251 -20.73 -5.69 -19.78
N SER A 252 -20.25 -4.48 -19.45
CA SER A 252 -18.86 -4.23 -19.09
C SER A 252 -18.45 -4.98 -17.81
N ALA A 253 -19.32 -4.99 -16.80
CA ALA A 253 -19.13 -5.75 -15.56
C ALA A 253 -19.08 -7.26 -15.84
N LYS A 254 -20.04 -7.82 -16.60
CA LYS A 254 -20.06 -9.23 -17.01
C LYS A 254 -18.82 -9.64 -17.81
N SER A 255 -18.30 -8.77 -18.66
CA SER A 255 -17.02 -8.98 -19.37
C SER A 255 -15.86 -9.09 -18.37
N SER A 256 -15.83 -8.22 -17.36
CA SER A 256 -14.78 -8.22 -16.34
C SER A 256 -14.86 -9.45 -15.42
N ILE A 257 -16.08 -9.87 -15.04
CA ILE A 257 -16.33 -11.11 -14.28
C ILE A 257 -15.76 -12.33 -15.02
N ARG A 258 -16.00 -12.46 -16.33
CA ARG A 258 -15.46 -13.57 -17.13
C ARG A 258 -13.93 -13.62 -17.09
N LYS A 259 -13.26 -12.47 -17.18
CA LYS A 259 -11.79 -12.38 -17.07
C LYS A 259 -11.32 -12.79 -15.68
N LEU A 260 -11.95 -12.27 -14.63
CA LEU A 260 -11.61 -12.60 -13.24
C LEU A 260 -11.83 -14.07 -12.91
N LYS A 261 -12.90 -14.72 -13.39
CA LYS A 261 -13.12 -16.17 -13.23
C LYS A 261 -12.02 -17.01 -13.89
N SER A 262 -11.48 -16.54 -15.03
CA SER A 262 -10.33 -17.20 -15.66
C SER A 262 -9.04 -17.02 -14.86
N GLU A 263 -8.83 -15.84 -14.26
CA GLU A 263 -7.70 -15.54 -13.36
C GLU A 263 -7.80 -16.37 -12.08
N GLU A 264 -8.99 -16.43 -11.46
CA GLU A 264 -9.30 -17.24 -10.28
C GLU A 264 -8.90 -18.71 -10.49
N LYS A 265 -9.31 -19.30 -11.62
CA LYS A 265 -8.97 -20.68 -11.96
C LYS A 265 -7.45 -20.88 -12.09
N LYS A 266 -6.74 -19.91 -12.67
CA LYS A 266 -5.28 -19.97 -12.80
C LYS A 266 -4.61 -19.92 -11.44
N VAL A 267 -4.99 -18.96 -10.58
CA VAL A 267 -4.41 -18.82 -9.23
C VAL A 267 -4.72 -20.06 -8.38
N ARG A 268 -5.93 -20.63 -8.47
CA ARG A 268 -6.28 -21.87 -7.77
C ARG A 268 -5.38 -23.04 -8.19
N CYS A 269 -5.14 -23.21 -9.49
CA CYS A 269 -4.23 -24.21 -10.03
C CYS A 269 -2.77 -23.96 -9.56
N GLU A 270 -2.32 -22.71 -9.53
CA GLU A 270 -0.99 -22.35 -9.06
C GLU A 270 -0.80 -22.69 -7.58
N ILE A 271 -1.79 -22.42 -6.73
CA ILE A 271 -1.77 -22.79 -5.31
C ILE A 271 -1.63 -24.32 -5.15
N GLU A 272 -2.35 -25.11 -5.95
CA GLU A 272 -2.30 -26.57 -5.92
C GLU A 272 -0.97 -27.15 -6.43
N THR A 273 -0.25 -26.40 -7.28
CA THR A 273 0.99 -26.83 -7.93
C THR A 273 2.24 -26.17 -7.36
N LEU A 274 2.10 -25.34 -6.32
CA LEU A 274 3.19 -24.59 -5.68
C LEU A 274 4.34 -25.53 -5.31
N PRO A 275 5.52 -25.40 -5.95
CA PRO A 275 6.73 -25.97 -5.38
C PRO A 275 7.04 -25.25 -4.06
N PRO A 276 7.76 -25.90 -3.12
CA PRO A 276 8.27 -25.18 -1.96
C PRO A 276 9.06 -23.95 -2.42
N SER A 277 8.70 -22.79 -1.89
CA SER A 277 9.32 -21.51 -2.23
C SER A 277 10.82 -21.56 -1.85
N ASP A 278 11.68 -21.74 -2.85
CA ASP A 278 13.15 -21.73 -2.73
C ASP A 278 13.73 -20.32 -2.50
N PHE A 279 12.91 -19.27 -2.48
CA PHE A 279 13.39 -17.92 -2.17
C PHE A 279 13.48 -17.71 -0.66
N THR A 280 14.49 -18.32 -0.05
CA THR A 280 15.01 -17.84 1.23
C THR A 280 16.05 -16.76 0.94
N LEU A 281 15.72 -15.50 1.21
CA LEU A 281 16.79 -14.55 1.57
C LEU A 281 17.35 -15.05 2.89
N ASP A 282 18.36 -15.91 2.79
CA ASP A 282 19.09 -16.45 3.92
C ASP A 282 19.66 -15.28 4.72
N VAL A 283 19.11 -15.11 5.92
CA VAL A 283 19.59 -14.12 6.87
C VAL A 283 20.74 -14.80 7.61
N GLU A 284 21.96 -14.64 7.11
CA GLU A 284 23.13 -14.91 7.94
C GLU A 284 22.99 -14.11 9.24
N SER A 285 23.04 -14.82 10.37
CA SER A 285 22.51 -14.41 11.67
C SER A 285 23.13 -13.15 12.27
N ASN A 286 24.23 -12.64 11.71
CA ASN A 286 24.97 -11.51 12.27
C ASN A 286 24.84 -10.19 11.48
N ASN A 287 24.20 -10.16 10.31
CA ASN A 287 24.10 -8.94 9.48
C ASN A 287 22.67 -8.46 9.25
N CYS A 288 21.92 -8.30 10.34
CA CYS A 288 20.54 -7.80 10.31
C CYS A 288 20.33 -6.56 11.18
N TYR A 289 19.35 -5.75 10.80
CA TYR A 289 18.71 -4.79 11.68
C TYR A 289 17.62 -5.51 12.47
N VAL A 290 17.50 -5.17 13.75
CA VAL A 290 16.44 -5.65 14.65
C VAL A 290 15.71 -4.44 15.21
N TYR A 291 14.39 -4.41 15.10
CA TYR A 291 13.56 -3.31 15.58
C TYR A 291 12.17 -3.80 15.95
N TYR A 292 11.42 -2.98 16.69
CA TYR A 292 10.03 -3.26 17.02
C TYR A 292 9.09 -2.45 16.15
N GLN A 293 7.98 -3.05 15.75
CA GLN A 293 6.90 -2.36 15.04
C GLN A 293 5.60 -2.41 15.85
N GLY A 294 5.06 -1.23 16.16
CA GLY A 294 3.81 -1.06 16.89
C GLY A 294 2.58 -1.21 15.99
N LYS A 295 1.53 -1.81 16.52
CA LYS A 295 0.18 -1.85 15.94
C LYS A 295 -0.86 -1.68 17.04
N VAL A 296 -1.88 -0.85 16.79
CA VAL A 296 -3.04 -0.72 17.68
C VAL A 296 -3.80 -2.05 17.72
N VAL A 297 -4.17 -2.48 18.92
CA VAL A 297 -5.10 -3.60 19.12
C VAL A 297 -6.50 -3.06 18.82
N VAL A 298 -7.08 -3.51 17.70
CA VAL A 298 -8.46 -3.15 17.27
C VAL A 298 -9.41 -4.24 17.70
#